data_AF-A0A529P396-F1
#
_entry.id   AF-A0A529P396-F1
#
_cell.length_a   1.000
_cell.length_b   1.000
_cell.length_c   1.000
_cell.angle_alpha   90.00
_cell.angle_beta   90.00
_cell.angle_gamma   90.00
#
_symmetry.space_group_name_H-M   'P 1'
#
loop_
_entity.id
_entity.type
_entity.pdbx_description
1 polymer ?
#
loop_
_entity_poly.entity_id
_entity_poly.type
_entity_poly.pdbx_seq_one_letter_code
_entity_poly.pdbx_strand_id
1 'polypeptide(L)'
;MTPLGDRAFLGACLYDLYSHLQDLLNRHDRLSMAASVELRVPFLENRLIDFAIHLPRRQKLRGRTGKWLLKKVAEKHLPRENVYAPKKGFEISSGFTQGSQGLLRGGYLRDALKWPAAAVEDLVDLAKRDEASRLRLVGMELFLRLNAGGETADSLTQALHAAAADARAH
;
A
#
# COMPACT_ATOMS: atom_id res chain seq x y z
N MET A 1 35.29 15.83 7.83
CA MET A 1 34.80 14.52 8.33
C MET A 1 33.28 14.54 8.36
N THR A 2 32.60 13.78 7.49
CA THR A 2 31.15 13.55 7.62
C THR A 2 30.89 12.79 8.92
N PRO A 3 30.06 13.32 9.85
CA PRO A 3 29.77 12.66 11.12
C PRO A 3 29.22 11.24 10.92
N LEU A 4 29.42 10.34 11.89
CA LEU A 4 28.90 8.96 11.85
C LEU A 4 27.40 8.89 11.49
N GLY A 5 26.62 9.86 11.99
CA GLY A 5 25.19 9.96 11.68
C GLY A 5 24.88 10.26 10.21
N ASP A 6 25.76 10.96 9.49
CA ASP A 6 25.55 11.24 8.06
C ASP A 6 25.85 9.99 7.22
N ARG A 7 26.84 9.18 7.62
CA ARG A 7 27.13 7.89 7.00
C ARG A 7 26.01 6.88 7.23
N ALA A 8 25.49 6.79 8.46
CA ALA A 8 24.35 5.95 8.77
C ALA A 8 23.11 6.34 7.94
N PHE A 9 22.84 7.64 7.79
CA PHE A 9 21.76 8.15 6.96
C PHE A 9 21.95 7.78 5.48
N LEU A 10 23.16 7.94 4.94
CA LEU A 10 23.46 7.53 3.56
C LEU A 10 23.29 6.01 3.38
N GLY A 11 23.75 5.22 4.35
CA GLY A 11 23.57 3.76 4.36
C GLY A 11 22.09 3.37 4.30
N ALA A 12 21.23 4.06 5.05
CA ALA A 12 19.77 3.85 4.98
C ALA A 12 19.19 4.20 3.60
N CYS A 13 19.67 5.28 2.96
CA CYS A 13 19.26 5.62 1.59
C CYS A 13 19.68 4.55 0.57
N LEU A 14 20.90 4.03 0.68
CA LEU A 14 21.38 2.98 -0.22
C LEU A 14 20.64 1.67 0.02
N TYR A 15 20.36 1.31 1.28
CA TYR A 15 19.53 0.16 1.60
C TYR A 15 18.14 0.27 0.94
N ASP A 16 17.49 1.43 1.06
CA ASP A 16 16.19 1.69 0.43
C ASP A 16 16.26 1.51 -1.10
N LEU A 17 17.29 2.10 -1.75
CA LEU A 17 17.51 2.02 -3.20
C LEU A 17 17.74 0.59 -3.70
N TYR A 18 18.53 -0.21 -2.97
CA TYR A 18 18.96 -1.55 -3.39
C TYR A 18 18.09 -2.70 -2.86
N SER A 19 17.14 -2.45 -1.97
CA SER A 19 16.27 -3.50 -1.43
C SER A 19 14.80 -3.13 -1.53
N HIS A 20 14.33 -2.19 -0.72
CA HIS A 20 12.92 -1.84 -0.62
C HIS A 20 12.34 -1.34 -1.95
N LEU A 21 13.07 -0.46 -2.64
CA LEU A 21 12.62 0.14 -3.88
C LEU A 21 12.51 -0.89 -5.01
N GLN A 22 13.42 -1.86 -5.09
CA GLN A 22 13.38 -2.90 -6.13
C GLN A 22 12.10 -3.73 -6.05
N ASP A 23 11.73 -4.19 -4.87
CA ASP A 23 10.50 -4.95 -4.64
C ASP A 23 9.25 -4.11 -4.92
N LEU A 24 9.26 -2.83 -4.54
CA LEU A 24 8.16 -1.91 -4.81
C LEU A 24 7.98 -1.64 -6.32
N LEU A 25 9.07 -1.43 -7.06
CA LEU A 25 9.02 -1.20 -8.51
C LEU A 25 8.53 -2.44 -9.26
N ASN A 26 9.01 -3.63 -8.88
CA ASN A 26 8.55 -4.89 -9.48
C ASN A 26 7.04 -5.10 -9.26
N ARG A 27 6.51 -4.79 -8.07
CA ARG A 27 5.07 -4.85 -7.81
C ARG A 27 4.31 -3.82 -8.64
N HIS A 28 4.77 -2.57 -8.69
CA HIS A 28 4.09 -1.52 -9.44
C HIS A 28 4.05 -1.80 -10.94
N ASP A 29 5.15 -2.29 -11.51
CA ASP A 29 5.23 -2.64 -12.94
C ASP A 29 4.24 -3.76 -13.29
N ARG A 30 4.22 -4.85 -12.51
CA ARG A 30 3.25 -5.94 -12.71
C ARG A 30 1.80 -5.46 -12.61
N LEU A 31 1.49 -4.61 -11.63
CA LEU A 31 0.14 -4.09 -11.42
C LEU A 31 -0.28 -3.14 -12.54
N SER A 32 0.60 -2.24 -12.97
CA SER A 32 0.27 -1.29 -14.02
C SER A 32 0.13 -1.98 -15.37
N MET A 33 1.01 -2.93 -15.68
CA MET A 33 0.94 -3.72 -16.91
C MET A 33 -0.28 -4.64 -16.95
N ALA A 34 -0.71 -5.20 -15.81
CA ALA A 34 -1.97 -5.93 -15.72
C ALA A 34 -3.18 -5.06 -16.09
N ALA A 35 -3.09 -3.74 -15.87
CA ALA A 35 -4.07 -2.75 -16.30
C ALA A 35 -3.76 -2.12 -17.66
N SER A 36 -2.76 -2.62 -18.41
CA SER A 36 -2.27 -2.02 -19.67
C SER A 36 -1.88 -0.54 -19.56
N VAL A 37 -1.36 -0.13 -18.39
CA VAL A 37 -0.91 1.24 -18.10
C VAL A 37 0.62 1.25 -17.90
N GLU A 38 1.30 2.15 -18.60
CA GLU A 38 2.72 2.42 -18.36
C GLU A 38 2.89 3.34 -17.14
N LEU A 39 3.51 2.84 -16.07
CA LEU A 39 3.84 3.63 -14.89
C LEU A 39 5.26 4.20 -15.01
N ARG A 40 5.39 5.52 -14.86
CA ARG A 40 6.69 6.21 -14.81
C ARG A 40 7.00 6.74 -13.41
N VAL A 41 8.29 6.74 -13.08
CA VAL A 41 8.86 7.14 -11.78
C VAL A 41 9.86 8.28 -11.96
N PRO A 42 9.41 9.54 -12.21
CA PRO A 42 10.30 10.65 -12.55
C PRO A 42 11.41 10.94 -11.54
N PHE A 43 11.18 10.60 -10.26
CA PHE A 43 12.18 10.79 -9.21
C PHE A 43 13.36 9.79 -9.28
N LEU A 44 13.27 8.75 -10.11
CA LEU A 44 14.31 7.74 -10.31
C LEU A 44 15.12 7.97 -11.60
N GLU A 45 15.18 9.20 -12.08
CA GLU A 45 16.11 9.58 -13.13
C GLU A 45 17.55 9.55 -12.58
N ASN A 46 18.49 9.01 -13.35
CA ASN A 46 19.86 8.73 -12.91
C ASN A 46 20.60 9.98 -12.42
N ARG A 47 20.49 11.13 -13.10
CA ARG A 47 21.14 12.38 -12.67
C ARG A 47 20.53 12.91 -11.38
N LEU A 48 19.21 12.76 -11.20
CA LEU A 48 18.55 13.15 -9.95
C LEU A 48 18.96 12.24 -8.79
N ILE A 49 19.09 10.93 -9.02
CA ILE A 49 19.61 9.98 -8.03
C ILE A 49 21.05 10.36 -7.65
N ASP A 50 21.92 10.60 -8.63
CA ASP A 50 23.31 10.97 -8.41
C ASP A 50 23.43 12.27 -7.60
N PHE A 51 22.67 13.30 -7.99
CA PHE A 51 22.55 14.54 -7.22
C PHE A 51 22.06 14.27 -5.79
N ALA A 52 21.01 13.46 -5.64
CA ALA A 52 20.42 13.19 -4.34
C ALA A 52 21.37 12.41 -3.44
N ILE A 53 22.16 11.46 -3.95
CA ILE A 53 23.14 10.70 -3.15
C ILE A 53 24.20 11.63 -2.56
N HIS A 54 24.71 12.56 -3.37
CA HIS A 54 25.73 13.53 -2.95
C HIS A 54 25.19 14.70 -2.12
N LEU A 55 23.88 14.88 -2.05
CA LEU A 55 23.25 15.97 -1.32
C LEU A 55 23.48 15.83 0.20
N PRO A 56 23.94 16.90 0.91
CA PRO A 56 24.16 16.85 2.35
C PRO A 56 22.90 16.45 3.13
N ARG A 57 23.05 15.65 4.19
CA ARG A 57 21.91 15.17 5.00
C ARG A 57 20.97 16.30 5.44
N ARG A 58 21.51 17.45 5.85
CA ARG A 58 20.71 18.62 6.30
C ARG A 58 19.76 19.17 5.24
N GLN A 59 20.03 18.90 3.95
CA GLN A 59 19.16 19.27 2.82
C GLN A 59 18.07 18.22 2.56
N LYS A 60 18.26 16.98 3.02
CA LYS A 60 17.26 15.90 2.97
C LYS A 60 16.34 15.95 4.20
N LEU A 61 16.93 16.16 5.38
CA LEU A 61 16.27 16.21 6.68
C LEU A 61 16.83 17.38 7.50
N ARG A 62 15.96 18.32 7.87
CA ARG A 62 16.30 19.47 8.72
C ARG A 62 15.40 19.49 9.95
N GLY A 63 15.98 19.23 11.13
CA GLY A 63 15.19 19.02 12.35
C GLY A 63 14.25 17.83 12.19
N ARG A 64 12.94 18.05 12.34
CA ARG A 64 11.89 17.04 12.11
C ARG A 64 11.29 17.08 10.69
N THR A 65 11.81 17.94 9.81
CA THR A 65 11.27 18.13 8.46
C THR A 65 12.08 17.34 7.43
N GLY A 66 11.52 16.23 6.97
CA GLY A 66 12.04 15.48 5.82
C GLY A 66 11.71 16.15 4.48
N LYS A 67 12.35 15.68 3.41
CA LYS A 67 12.22 16.21 2.04
C LYS A 67 12.49 17.73 1.99
N TRP A 68 13.41 18.24 2.80
CA TRP A 68 13.55 19.68 3.04
C TRP A 68 13.82 20.48 1.76
N LEU A 69 14.84 20.11 0.98
CA LEU A 69 15.16 20.77 -0.28
C LEU A 69 14.02 20.64 -1.30
N LEU A 70 13.42 19.45 -1.40
CA LEU A 70 12.30 19.20 -2.30
C LEU A 70 11.09 20.09 -1.95
N LYS A 71 10.79 20.28 -0.65
CA LYS A 71 9.76 21.20 -0.20
C LYS A 71 10.07 22.65 -0.58
N LYS A 72 11.34 23.07 -0.48
CA LYS A 72 11.77 24.42 -0.92
C LYS A 72 11.65 24.66 -2.41
N VAL A 73 11.86 23.63 -3.23
CA VAL A 73 11.59 23.71 -4.67
C VAL A 73 10.07 23.74 -4.92
N ALA A 74 9.31 22.87 -4.25
CA ALA A 74 7.86 22.77 -4.42
C ALA A 74 7.09 24.04 -4.01
N GLU A 75 7.60 24.82 -3.03
CA GLU A 75 7.04 26.12 -2.64
C GLU A 75 6.91 27.11 -3.81
N LYS A 76 7.68 26.93 -4.89
CA LYS A 76 7.61 27.77 -6.10
C LYS A 76 6.49 27.38 -7.07
N HIS A 77 5.93 26.18 -6.91
CA HIS A 77 5.02 25.57 -7.88
C HIS A 77 3.68 25.12 -7.28
N LEU A 78 3.60 24.96 -5.95
CA LEU A 78 2.43 24.43 -5.26
C LEU A 78 2.06 25.32 -4.06
N PRO A 79 0.77 25.42 -3.72
CA PRO A 79 0.32 26.09 -2.50
C PRO A 79 1.02 25.53 -1.26
N ARG A 80 1.34 26.43 -0.32
CA ARG A 80 2.10 26.08 0.89
C ARG A 80 1.40 25.00 1.73
N GLU A 81 0.09 25.02 1.79
CA GLU A 81 -0.73 24.01 2.48
C GLU A 81 -0.52 22.60 1.93
N ASN A 82 -0.40 22.43 0.61
CA ASN A 82 -0.10 21.13 -0.02
C ASN A 82 1.33 20.67 0.26
N VAL A 83 2.31 21.58 0.19
CA VAL A 83 3.74 21.25 0.39
C VAL A 83 4.02 20.77 1.81
N TYR A 84 3.32 21.35 2.79
CA TYR A 84 3.51 21.05 4.22
C TYR A 84 2.38 20.21 4.81
N ALA A 85 1.48 19.69 3.98
CA ALA A 85 0.43 18.77 4.41
C ALA A 85 1.03 17.58 5.18
N PRO A 86 0.34 17.10 6.23
CA PRO A 86 0.74 15.87 6.90
C PRO A 86 0.72 14.71 5.91
N LYS A 87 1.63 13.74 6.10
CA LYS A 87 1.65 12.51 5.29
C LYS A 87 0.35 11.76 5.55
N LYS A 88 -0.53 11.71 4.55
CA LYS A 88 -1.66 10.78 4.52
C LYS A 88 -1.16 9.49 3.89
N GLY A 89 -1.31 8.38 4.59
CA GLY A 89 -1.02 7.06 4.02
C GLY A 89 -2.00 6.73 2.90
N PHE A 90 -1.72 5.65 2.17
CA PHE A 90 -2.72 4.99 1.33
C PHE A 90 -3.59 4.09 2.22
N GLU A 91 -4.25 4.70 3.20
CA GLU A 91 -5.16 3.97 4.08
C GLU A 91 -6.41 3.63 3.29
N ILE A 92 -6.73 2.34 3.26
CA ILE A 92 -8.03 1.89 2.77
C ILE A 92 -9.04 2.35 3.81
N SER A 93 -10.08 3.07 3.38
CA SER A 93 -11.12 3.51 4.31
C SER A 93 -11.71 2.30 5.03
N SER A 94 -11.83 2.37 6.37
CA SER A 94 -12.50 1.33 7.15
C SER A 94 -13.92 1.06 6.63
N GLY A 95 -14.60 2.10 6.13
CA GLY A 95 -15.92 1.99 5.50
C GLY A 95 -15.95 1.20 4.19
N PHE A 96 -14.80 0.94 3.56
CA PHE A 96 -14.69 0.09 2.37
C PHE A 96 -14.56 -1.40 2.74
N THR A 97 -14.02 -1.73 3.91
CA THR A 97 -13.73 -3.12 4.30
C THR A 97 -14.64 -3.64 5.41
N GLN A 98 -15.26 -2.77 6.20
CA GLN A 98 -16.16 -3.16 7.28
C GLN A 98 -17.37 -3.92 6.71
N GLY A 99 -17.64 -5.12 7.22
CA GLY A 99 -18.72 -5.99 6.73
C GLY A 99 -18.30 -7.04 5.71
N SER A 100 -17.14 -6.86 5.08
CA SER A 100 -16.67 -7.77 4.02
C SER A 100 -16.26 -9.17 4.51
N GLN A 101 -16.05 -9.36 5.82
CA GLN A 101 -15.68 -10.66 6.39
C GLN A 101 -16.70 -11.78 6.10
N GLY A 102 -17.97 -11.43 5.84
CA GLY A 102 -18.99 -12.40 5.45
C GLY A 102 -18.64 -13.18 4.17
N LEU A 103 -17.82 -12.59 3.29
CA LEU A 103 -17.36 -13.23 2.05
C LEU A 103 -16.50 -14.47 2.28
N LEU A 104 -15.94 -14.64 3.48
CA LEU A 104 -15.17 -15.83 3.87
C LEU A 104 -16.07 -17.06 4.06
N ARG A 105 -17.37 -16.89 4.28
CA ARG A 105 -18.31 -18.00 4.48
C ARG A 105 -18.56 -18.74 3.18
N GLY A 106 -18.17 -20.02 3.14
CA GLY A 106 -18.34 -20.88 1.97
C GLY A 106 -17.51 -20.45 0.75
N GLY A 107 -16.46 -19.65 0.97
CA GLY A 107 -15.62 -19.07 -0.06
C GLY A 107 -14.48 -19.99 -0.55
N TYR A 108 -13.86 -19.58 -1.65
CA TYR A 108 -12.78 -20.31 -2.32
C TYR A 108 -11.54 -20.47 -1.44
N LEU A 109 -11.28 -19.53 -0.51
CA LEU A 109 -10.12 -19.56 0.38
C LEU A 109 -10.16 -20.76 1.32
N ARG A 110 -11.34 -21.06 1.89
CA ARG A 110 -11.53 -22.23 2.75
C ARG A 110 -11.20 -23.51 1.99
N ASP A 111 -11.72 -23.63 0.77
CA ASP A 111 -11.59 -24.83 -0.05
C ASP A 111 -10.15 -25.01 -0.54
N ALA A 112 -9.48 -23.93 -0.95
CA ALA A 112 -8.09 -23.93 -1.36
C ALA A 112 -7.14 -24.35 -0.22
N LEU A 113 -7.40 -23.89 1.01
CA LEU A 113 -6.58 -24.21 2.19
C LEU A 113 -7.05 -25.47 2.92
N LYS A 114 -8.12 -26.12 2.44
CA LYS A 114 -8.72 -27.33 3.04
C LYS A 114 -9.04 -27.16 4.52
N TRP A 115 -9.52 -25.98 4.89
CA TRP A 115 -9.85 -25.68 6.28
C TRP A 115 -11.19 -26.30 6.69
N PRO A 116 -11.28 -26.82 7.94
CA PRO A 116 -12.54 -27.36 8.44
C PRO A 116 -13.59 -26.26 8.52
N ALA A 117 -14.85 -26.60 8.25
CA ALA A 117 -15.95 -25.62 8.26
C ALA A 117 -16.05 -24.86 9.61
N ALA A 118 -15.71 -25.51 10.72
CA ALA A 118 -15.69 -24.91 12.05
C ALA A 118 -14.69 -23.73 12.18
N ALA A 119 -13.57 -23.76 11.45
CA ALA A 119 -12.55 -22.70 11.53
C ALA A 119 -12.95 -21.41 10.78
N VAL A 120 -13.99 -21.46 9.94
CA VAL A 120 -14.42 -20.29 9.15
C VAL A 120 -14.95 -19.18 10.04
N GLU A 121 -15.73 -19.51 11.07
CA GLU A 121 -16.26 -18.48 11.97
C GLU A 121 -15.16 -17.84 12.83
N ASP A 122 -14.14 -18.61 13.23
CA ASP A 122 -12.97 -18.07 13.94
C ASP A 122 -12.21 -17.04 13.07
N LEU A 123 -12.08 -17.33 11.78
CA LEU A 123 -11.44 -16.42 10.81
C LEU A 123 -12.28 -15.18 10.53
N VAL A 124 -13.60 -15.34 10.44
CA VAL A 124 -14.55 -14.23 10.33
C VAL A 124 -14.43 -13.33 11.56
N ASP A 125 -14.38 -13.89 12.76
CA ASP A 125 -14.24 -13.14 13.99
C ASP A 125 -12.87 -12.47 14.13
N LEU A 126 -11.79 -13.11 13.68
CA LEU A 126 -10.48 -12.50 13.56
C LEU A 126 -10.52 -11.29 12.62
N ALA A 127 -11.14 -11.43 11.44
CA ALA A 127 -11.29 -10.35 10.47
C ALA A 127 -12.21 -9.21 10.97
N LYS A 128 -13.16 -9.47 11.86
CA LYS A 128 -13.93 -8.39 12.50
C LYS A 128 -13.04 -7.54 13.41
N ARG A 129 -12.17 -8.19 14.19
CA ARG A 129 -11.37 -7.55 15.26
C ARG A 129 -10.09 -6.90 14.75
N ASP A 130 -9.47 -7.45 13.71
CA ASP A 130 -8.20 -6.98 13.17
C ASP A 130 -8.30 -6.62 11.68
N GLU A 131 -8.10 -5.34 11.36
CA GLU A 131 -8.20 -4.81 10.01
C GLU A 131 -7.14 -5.38 9.07
N ALA A 132 -5.90 -5.59 9.56
CA ALA A 132 -4.83 -6.13 8.74
C ALA A 132 -5.14 -7.58 8.32
N SER A 133 -5.67 -8.39 9.24
CA SER A 133 -6.15 -9.74 8.95
C SER A 133 -7.34 -9.73 8.01
N ARG A 134 -8.31 -8.81 8.19
CA ARG A 134 -9.43 -8.64 7.27
C ARG A 134 -8.98 -8.39 5.84
N LEU A 135 -8.08 -7.42 5.64
CA LEU A 135 -7.54 -7.08 4.33
C LEU A 135 -6.85 -8.27 3.66
N ARG A 136 -6.08 -9.06 4.42
CA ARG A 136 -5.41 -10.26 3.88
C ARG A 136 -6.39 -11.36 3.53
N LEU A 137 -7.26 -11.75 4.47
CA LEU A 137 -8.17 -12.88 4.29
C LEU A 137 -9.22 -12.59 3.21
N VAL A 138 -9.89 -11.44 3.30
CA VAL A 138 -10.86 -11.03 2.28
C VAL A 138 -10.15 -10.76 0.95
N GLY A 139 -8.96 -10.16 0.96
CA GLY A 139 -8.18 -9.94 -0.26
C GLY A 139 -7.81 -11.25 -0.97
N MET A 140 -7.40 -12.28 -0.22
CA MET A 140 -7.12 -13.61 -0.76
C MET A 140 -8.38 -14.29 -1.28
N GLU A 141 -9.51 -14.17 -0.57
CA GLU A 141 -10.79 -14.68 -1.02
C GLU A 141 -11.21 -14.04 -2.36
N LEU A 142 -11.16 -12.71 -2.45
CA LEU A 142 -11.45 -11.98 -3.69
C LEU A 142 -10.49 -12.37 -4.83
N PHE A 143 -9.21 -12.53 -4.52
CA PHE A 143 -8.21 -12.97 -5.49
C PHE A 143 -8.57 -14.35 -6.07
N LEU A 144 -8.94 -15.31 -5.21
CA LEU A 144 -9.33 -16.65 -5.64
C LEU A 144 -10.63 -16.62 -6.45
N ARG A 145 -11.61 -15.81 -6.07
CA ARG A 145 -12.84 -15.63 -6.84
C ARG A 145 -12.58 -15.11 -8.26
N LEU A 146 -11.72 -14.10 -8.38
CA LEU A 146 -11.34 -13.51 -9.67
C LEU A 146 -10.55 -14.50 -10.55
N ASN A 147 -9.57 -15.20 -9.97
CA ASN A 147 -8.56 -15.92 -10.75
C ASN A 147 -8.81 -17.43 -10.86
N ALA A 148 -9.55 -18.01 -9.92
CA ALA A 148 -9.89 -19.44 -9.90
C ALA A 148 -11.40 -19.68 -10.01
N GLY A 149 -12.22 -18.78 -9.47
CA GLY A 149 -13.68 -18.87 -9.50
C GLY A 149 -14.35 -18.36 -10.77
N GLY A 150 -13.63 -17.63 -11.63
CA GLY A 150 -14.17 -17.03 -12.84
C GLY A 150 -15.15 -15.88 -12.58
N GLU A 151 -15.21 -15.35 -11.35
CA GLU A 151 -16.02 -14.18 -11.04
C GLU A 151 -15.40 -12.91 -11.65
N THR A 152 -16.24 -11.94 -11.99
CA THR A 152 -15.78 -10.66 -12.56
C THR A 152 -15.49 -9.63 -11.48
N ALA A 153 -14.68 -8.62 -11.81
CA ALA A 153 -14.45 -7.49 -10.90
C ALA A 153 -15.76 -6.78 -10.53
N ASP A 154 -16.65 -6.55 -11.51
CA ASP A 154 -17.92 -5.87 -11.29
C ASP A 154 -18.85 -6.63 -10.33
N SER A 155 -18.98 -7.95 -10.50
CA SER A 155 -19.80 -8.78 -9.61
C SER A 155 -19.28 -8.76 -8.18
N LEU A 156 -17.96 -8.80 -8.00
CA LEU A 156 -17.33 -8.73 -6.68
C LEU A 156 -17.42 -7.34 -6.06
N THR A 157 -17.32 -6.28 -6.86
CA THR A 157 -17.55 -4.92 -6.39
C THR A 157 -18.97 -4.75 -5.86
N GLN A 158 -19.98 -5.28 -6.56
CA GLN A 158 -21.37 -5.29 -6.09
C GLN A 158 -21.51 -6.10 -4.79
N ALA A 159 -20.91 -7.29 -4.70
CA ALA A 159 -20.93 -8.13 -3.50
C ALA A 159 -20.27 -7.44 -2.30
N LEU A 160 -19.14 -6.75 -2.50
CA LEU A 160 -18.46 -5.97 -1.47
C LEU A 160 -19.33 -4.80 -1.01
N HIS A 161 -19.98 -4.08 -1.93
CA HIS A 161 -20.88 -3.00 -1.57
C HIS A 161 -22.10 -3.49 -0.78
N ALA A 162 -22.71 -4.61 -1.18
CA ALA A 162 -23.80 -5.22 -0.44
C ALA A 162 -23.36 -5.63 0.98
N ALA A 163 -22.25 -6.35 1.10
CA ALA A 163 -21.70 -6.78 2.39
C ALA A 163 -21.35 -5.59 3.31
N ALA A 164 -20.83 -4.50 2.74
CA ALA A 164 -20.55 -3.28 3.50
C ALA A 164 -21.82 -2.51 3.90
N ALA A 165 -22.88 -2.55 3.09
CA ALA A 165 -24.16 -1.92 3.41
C ALA A 165 -24.89 -2.66 4.53
N ASP A 166 -24.96 -4.00 4.47
CA ASP A 166 -25.60 -4.83 5.50
C ASP A 166 -24.94 -4.63 6.86
N ALA A 167 -23.60 -4.53 6.89
CA ALA A 167 -22.86 -4.30 8.12
C ALA A 167 -23.02 -2.89 8.71
N ARG A 168 -23.57 -1.92 7.96
CA ARG A 168 -23.93 -0.59 8.47
C ARG A 168 -25.37 -0.53 8.99
N ALA A 169 -26.20 -1.49 8.62
CA ALA A 169 -27.59 -1.58 9.04
C ALA A 169 -27.77 -2.34 10.38
N HIS A 170 -26.69 -2.85 10.97
CA HIS A 170 -26.63 -3.58 12.23
C HIS A 170 -25.62 -2.91 13.17
#